data_AF-A0A502GWS9-F1
#
_entry.id   AF-A0A502GWS9-F1
#
_cell.length_a   1.000
_cell.length_b   1.000
_cell.length_c   1.000
_cell.angle_alpha   90.00
_cell.angle_beta   90.00
_cell.angle_gamma   90.00
#
_symmetry.space_group_name_H-M   'P 1'
#
loop_
_entity.id
_entity.type
_entity.pdbx_description
1 polymer ?
#
loop_
_entity_poly.entity_id
_entity_poly.type
_entity_poly.pdbx_seq_one_letter_code
_entity_poly.pdbx_strand_id
1 'polypeptide(L)'
;MKTKSLLFVCGALLTGCTVYAPMQPTVATLSRAGQLETSASVQLSGRVEAGALYSPLAHVLVAGSGTYRPHLSGGDSTFFSTRQWEAGAGTYYPVLGRADASSAGKRAE
;
A
#
# COMPACT_ATOMS: atom_id res chain seq x y z
N MET A 1 5.58 14.93 39.50
CA MET A 1 5.75 15.45 38.12
C MET A 1 5.39 14.46 36.99
N LYS A 2 5.00 13.20 37.27
CA LYS A 2 4.71 12.19 36.22
C LYS A 2 3.30 12.23 35.62
N THR A 3 2.31 12.75 36.35
CA THR A 3 0.88 12.72 35.96
C THR A 3 0.49 13.72 34.88
N LYS A 4 1.19 14.86 34.79
CA LYS A 4 0.91 15.90 33.78
C LYS A 4 1.36 15.49 32.36
N SER A 5 2.44 14.71 32.24
CA SER A 5 2.89 14.16 30.94
C SER A 5 1.96 13.09 30.41
N LEU A 6 1.37 12.25 31.27
CA LEU A 6 0.45 11.20 30.85
C LEU A 6 -0.85 11.77 30.26
N LEU A 7 -1.38 12.85 30.87
CA LEU A 7 -2.56 13.55 30.37
C LEU A 7 -2.32 14.25 29.02
N PHE A 8 -1.11 14.75 28.79
CA PHE A 8 -0.75 15.37 27.51
C PHE A 8 -0.63 14.33 26.38
N VAL A 9 -0.08 13.14 26.67
CA VAL A 9 0.01 12.03 25.71
C VAL A 9 -1.38 11.48 25.36
N CYS A 10 -2.26 11.28 26.35
CA CYS A 10 -3.64 10.87 26.09
C CYS A 10 -4.43 11.94 25.33
N GLY A 11 -4.21 13.23 25.62
CA GLY A 11 -4.83 14.33 24.89
C GLY A 11 -4.42 14.40 23.42
N ALA A 12 -3.15 14.11 23.11
CA ALA A 12 -2.65 14.08 21.74
C ALA A 12 -3.18 12.89 20.90
N LEU A 13 -3.60 11.80 21.55
CA LEU A 13 -4.15 10.61 20.88
C LEU A 13 -5.61 10.80 20.42
N LEU A 14 -6.32 11.81 20.93
CA LEU A 14 -7.76 12.04 20.69
C LEU A 14 -8.07 13.11 19.63
N THR A 15 -7.06 13.78 19.06
CA THR A 15 -7.28 14.91 18.13
C THR A 15 -7.49 14.51 16.66
N GLY A 16 -7.69 13.23 16.35
CA GLY A 16 -7.82 12.75 14.98
C GLY A 16 -9.05 11.86 14.77
N CYS A 17 -10.12 12.39 14.18
CA CYS A 17 -11.17 11.58 13.58
C CYS A 17 -10.70 11.10 12.20
N THR A 18 -9.79 10.12 12.17
CA THR A 18 -9.42 9.48 10.90
C THR A 18 -10.39 8.34 10.62
N VAL A 19 -11.09 8.41 9.49
CA VAL A 19 -11.97 7.34 9.04
C VAL A 19 -11.15 6.44 8.13
N TYR A 20 -11.08 5.14 8.45
CA TYR A 20 -10.47 4.16 7.55
C TYR A 20 -11.16 4.21 6.18
N ALA A 21 -10.38 4.34 5.09
CA ALA A 21 -10.89 4.45 3.74
C ALA A 21 -10.32 3.26 2.95
N PRO A 22 -11.17 2.34 2.47
CA PRO A 22 -10.67 1.15 1.80
C PRO A 22 -9.84 1.55 0.57
N MET A 23 -8.61 1.03 0.51
CA MET A 23 -7.72 1.15 -0.64
C MET A 23 -8.03 0.08 -1.69
N GLN A 24 -7.67 0.32 -2.94
CA GLN A 24 -7.85 -0.65 -4.00
C GLN A 24 -7.03 -1.93 -3.70
N PRO A 25 -7.66 -3.12 -3.68
CA PRO A 25 -6.94 -4.36 -3.40
C PRO A 25 -5.93 -4.63 -4.52
N THR A 26 -4.65 -4.75 -4.16
CA THR A 26 -3.60 -5.10 -5.12
C THR A 26 -3.56 -6.62 -5.29
N VAL A 27 -3.76 -7.10 -6.52
CA VAL A 27 -3.56 -8.51 -6.87
C VAL A 27 -2.11 -8.68 -7.31
N ALA A 28 -1.33 -9.47 -6.59
CA ALA A 28 0.06 -9.71 -6.94
C ALA A 28 0.15 -10.59 -8.20
N THR A 29 0.84 -10.09 -9.22
CA THR A 29 1.18 -10.85 -10.45
C THR A 29 2.63 -11.36 -10.44
N LEU A 30 3.35 -11.08 -9.35
CA LEU A 30 4.71 -11.53 -9.10
C LEU A 30 4.82 -13.06 -9.12
N SER A 31 5.78 -13.57 -9.87
CA SER A 31 6.08 -15.00 -10.00
C SER A 31 7.50 -15.37 -9.61
N ARG A 32 8.41 -14.40 -9.46
CA ARG A 32 9.82 -14.65 -9.11
C ARG A 32 10.35 -13.72 -8.04
N ALA A 33 11.35 -14.24 -7.33
CA ALA A 33 12.23 -13.44 -6.49
C ALA A 33 12.87 -12.30 -7.30
N GLY A 34 13.03 -11.14 -6.66
CA GLY A 34 13.55 -9.92 -7.23
C GLY A 34 12.54 -9.10 -8.05
N GLN A 35 11.31 -9.59 -8.26
CA GLN A 35 10.29 -8.82 -8.98
C GLN A 35 9.67 -7.74 -8.10
N LEU A 36 9.42 -6.58 -8.72
CA LEU A 36 8.73 -5.43 -8.15
C LEU A 36 7.54 -5.11 -9.03
N GLU A 37 6.37 -4.97 -8.43
CA GLU A 37 5.15 -4.53 -9.07
C GLU A 37 4.69 -3.26 -8.37
N THR A 38 4.40 -2.21 -9.14
CA THR A 38 3.88 -0.95 -8.60
C THR A 38 2.51 -0.67 -9.19
N SER A 39 1.66 -0.04 -8.39
CA SER A 39 0.34 0.39 -8.81
C SER A 39 0.10 1.82 -8.35
N ALA A 40 -0.63 2.58 -9.15
CA ALA A 40 -1.10 3.90 -8.80
C ALA A 40 -2.48 4.12 -9.40
N SER A 41 -3.39 4.72 -8.65
CA SER A 41 -4.73 5.05 -9.11
C SER A 41 -5.16 6.42 -8.60
N VAL A 42 -6.05 7.06 -9.36
CA VAL A 42 -6.71 8.30 -8.98
C VAL A 42 -8.20 8.02 -8.96
N GLN A 43 -8.82 8.27 -7.82
CA GLN A 43 -10.26 8.09 -7.65
C GLN A 43 -11.01 9.35 -8.07
N LEU A 44 -12.28 9.19 -8.48
CA LEU A 44 -13.17 10.33 -8.76
C LEU A 44 -13.30 11.30 -7.57
N SER A 45 -13.10 10.81 -6.35
CA SER A 45 -13.06 11.63 -5.12
C SER A 45 -11.85 12.58 -5.03
N GLY A 46 -10.93 12.54 -6.01
CA GLY A 46 -9.66 13.27 -6.01
C GLY A 46 -8.59 12.63 -5.14
N ARG A 47 -8.84 11.43 -4.60
CA ARG A 47 -7.88 10.68 -3.80
C ARG A 47 -6.89 9.94 -4.70
N VAL A 48 -5.61 10.04 -4.38
CA VAL A 48 -4.53 9.31 -5.06
C VAL A 48 -4.12 8.14 -4.18
N GLU A 49 -3.97 6.96 -4.78
CA GLU A 49 -3.49 5.75 -4.14
C GLU A 49 -2.26 5.26 -4.90
N ALA A 50 -1.25 4.80 -4.17
CA ALA A 50 -0.08 4.16 -4.76
C ALA A 50 0.35 2.98 -3.89
N GLY A 51 0.90 1.96 -4.51
CA GLY A 51 1.39 0.78 -3.83
C GLY A 51 2.51 0.09 -4.59
N ALA A 52 3.27 -0.70 -3.85
CA ALA A 52 4.36 -1.51 -4.34
C ALA A 52 4.32 -2.89 -3.68
N LEU A 53 4.58 -3.91 -4.48
CA LEU A 53 4.75 -5.30 -4.08
C LEU A 53 6.14 -5.74 -4.51
N TYR A 54 6.91 -6.30 -3.60
CA TYR A 54 8.26 -6.79 -3.84
C TYR A 54 8.40 -8.22 -3.37
N SER A 55 9.04 -9.07 -4.17
CA SER A 55 9.35 -10.44 -3.79
C SER A 55 10.84 -10.56 -3.45
N PRO A 56 11.28 -10.42 -2.18
CA PRO A 56 12.70 -10.53 -1.84
C PRO A 56 13.25 -11.95 -2.04
N LEU A 57 12.40 -12.95 -1.84
CA LEU A 57 12.72 -14.38 -1.90
C LEU A 57 11.60 -15.10 -2.64
N ALA A 58 11.88 -16.30 -3.16
CA ALA A 58 10.86 -17.13 -3.80
C ALA A 58 9.69 -17.36 -2.83
N HIS A 59 8.47 -17.17 -3.31
CA HIS A 59 7.24 -17.29 -2.52
C HIS A 59 7.09 -16.30 -1.36
N VAL A 60 7.95 -15.30 -1.21
CA VAL A 60 7.81 -14.24 -0.20
C VAL A 60 7.37 -12.97 -0.88
N LEU A 61 6.42 -12.27 -0.25
CA LEU A 61 5.85 -11.02 -0.69
C LEU A 61 6.00 -9.98 0.41
N VAL A 62 6.46 -8.79 0.05
CA VAL A 62 6.40 -7.58 0.88
C VAL A 62 5.54 -6.57 0.13
N ALA A 63 4.59 -5.97 0.82
CA ALA A 63 3.64 -5.02 0.27
C ALA A 63 3.73 -3.70 1.04
N GLY A 64 3.60 -2.59 0.33
CA GLY A 64 3.43 -1.28 0.91
C GLY A 64 2.52 -0.44 0.04
N SER A 65 1.54 0.23 0.62
CA SER A 65 0.64 1.13 -0.08
C SER A 65 0.35 2.37 0.75
N GLY A 66 -0.10 3.43 0.09
CA GLY A 66 -0.55 4.63 0.75
C GLY A 66 -1.53 5.41 -0.09
N THR A 67 -2.38 6.16 0.61
CA THR A 67 -3.35 7.07 0.02
C THR A 67 -3.16 8.48 0.53
N TYR A 68 -3.38 9.42 -0.37
CA TYR A 68 -3.31 10.85 -0.09
C TYR A 68 -4.30 11.60 -0.98
N ARG A 69 -5.06 12.52 -0.37
CA ARG A 69 -5.89 13.47 -1.12
C ARG A 69 -5.21 14.84 -1.13
N PRO A 70 -4.72 15.34 -2.27
CA PRO A 70 -4.18 16.69 -2.36
C PRO A 70 -5.28 17.73 -2.14
N HIS A 71 -4.98 18.74 -1.33
CA HIS A 71 -5.85 19.90 -1.18
C HIS A 71 -5.64 20.82 -2.39
N LEU A 72 -6.50 20.71 -3.40
CA LEU A 72 -6.52 21.62 -4.53
C LEU A 72 -7.28 22.88 -4.10
N SER A 73 -6.60 24.04 -4.12
CA SER A 73 -7.16 25.32 -3.71
C SER A 73 -8.44 25.63 -4.49
N GLY A 74 -9.60 25.56 -3.82
CA GLY A 74 -10.90 25.87 -4.43
C GLY A 74 -12.12 25.09 -3.94
N GLY A 75 -12.02 24.20 -2.95
CA GLY A 75 -13.19 23.49 -2.41
C GLY A 75 -13.46 23.75 -0.92
N ASP A 76 -14.67 23.37 -0.50
CA ASP A 76 -15.27 23.64 0.81
C ASP A 76 -14.39 23.32 2.03
N SER A 77 -14.42 24.17 3.05
CA SER A 77 -13.64 24.08 4.30
C SER A 77 -13.87 22.84 5.17
N THR A 78 -14.73 21.90 4.75
CA THR A 78 -15.01 20.63 5.41
C THR A 78 -14.49 19.46 4.58
N PHE A 79 -13.19 19.20 4.66
CA PHE A 79 -12.56 18.04 4.01
C PHE A 79 -12.17 16.96 5.00
N PHE A 80 -12.48 15.72 4.65
CA PHE A 80 -11.84 14.56 5.28
C PHE A 80 -10.39 14.48 4.80
N SER A 81 -9.46 14.80 5.70
CA SER A 81 -8.03 14.57 5.49
C SER A 81 -7.75 13.07 5.62
N THR A 82 -7.79 12.36 4.50
CA THR A 82 -7.49 10.93 4.43
C THR A 82 -6.03 10.75 4.00
N ARG A 83 -5.19 10.37 4.96
CA ARG A 83 -3.83 9.89 4.72
C ARG A 83 -3.68 8.55 5.41
N GLN A 84 -3.52 7.49 4.63
CA GLN A 84 -3.41 6.12 5.15
C GLN A 84 -2.24 5.43 4.49
N TRP A 85 -1.64 4.52 5.23
CA TRP A 85 -0.50 3.74 4.81
C TRP A 85 -0.76 2.31 5.27
N GLU A 86 -0.56 1.36 4.38
CA GLU A 86 -0.65 -0.05 4.69
C GLU A 86 0.68 -0.70 4.33
N ALA A 87 1.14 -1.63 5.17
CA ALA A 87 2.32 -2.42 4.91
C ALA A 87 2.02 -3.86 5.33
N GLY A 88 2.53 -4.80 4.56
CA GLY A 88 2.28 -6.22 4.78
C GLY A 88 3.44 -7.07 4.32
N ALA A 89 3.52 -8.27 4.88
CA ALA A 89 4.40 -9.32 4.39
C ALA A 89 3.62 -10.63 4.41
N GLY A 90 3.91 -11.50 3.45
CA GLY A 90 3.21 -12.76 3.31
C GLY A 90 3.91 -13.69 2.32
N THR A 91 3.20 -14.75 1.95
CA THR A 91 3.70 -15.74 1.01
C THR A 91 2.72 -15.98 -0.13
N TYR A 92 3.22 -16.35 -1.31
CA TYR A 92 2.40 -16.71 -2.46
C TYR A 92 2.86 -18.04 -3.06
N TYR A 93 1.91 -18.79 -3.60
CA TYR A 93 2.19 -20.01 -4.36
C TYR A 93 1.42 -19.95 -5.69
N PRO A 94 2.06 -20.26 -6.83
CA PRO A 94 1.36 -20.33 -8.11
C PRO A 94 0.40 -21.53 -8.12
N VAL A 95 -0.90 -21.25 -8.23
CA VAL A 95 -1.97 -22.28 -8.16
C VAL A 95 -2.22 -22.95 -9.52
N LEU A 96 -1.78 -22.35 -10.63
CA LEU A 96 -1.87 -22.92 -11.97
C LEU A 96 -0.52 -22.72 -12.68
N GLY A 97 -0.01 -23.75 -13.35
CA GLY A 97 1.31 -23.81 -13.98
C GLY A 97 1.58 -22.76 -15.04
N ARG A 98 1.73 -21.50 -14.64
CA ARG A 98 2.25 -20.41 -15.46
C ARG A 98 3.75 -20.65 -15.54
N ALA A 99 4.16 -21.42 -16.54
CA ALA A 99 5.55 -21.70 -16.82
C ALA A 99 6.34 -20.39 -16.78
N ASP A 100 7.40 -20.42 -15.99
CA ASP A 100 8.34 -19.32 -15.85
C ASP A 100 8.82 -18.84 -17.23
N ALA A 101 8.38 -17.66 -17.67
CA ALA A 101 8.83 -17.01 -18.91
C ALA A 101 10.36 -16.76 -19.03
N SER A 102 11.19 -17.18 -18.06
CA SER A 102 12.66 -17.16 -18.13
C SER A 102 13.25 -18.44 -18.72
N SER A 103 12.49 -19.54 -18.82
CA SER A 103 13.01 -20.78 -19.41
C SER A 103 12.95 -20.79 -20.95
N ALA A 104 12.22 -19.84 -21.56
CA ALA A 104 12.09 -19.75 -23.02
C ALA A 104 13.34 -19.18 -23.73
N GLY A 105 14.22 -18.47 -23.01
CA GLY A 105 15.40 -17.81 -23.59
C GLY A 105 16.68 -18.65 -23.63
N LYS A 106 16.69 -19.87 -23.07
CA LYS A 106 17.89 -20.74 -23.01
C LYS A 106 17.93 -21.85 -24.07
N ARG A 107 17.04 -21.81 -25.08
CA ARG A 107 16.89 -22.91 -26.05
C ARG A 107 17.14 -22.52 -27.51
N ALA A 108 17.85 -21.42 -27.74
CA ALA A 108 18.36 -21.06 -29.06
C ALA A 108 19.88 -20.90 -28.94
N GLU A 109 20.57 -22.04 -28.89
CA GLU A 109 21.90 -22.19 -29.50
C GLU A 109 21.71 -22.33 -31.03
#